data_AF-A0A918BQE0-F1
#
_entry.id   AF-A0A918BQE0-F1
#
_cell.length_a   1.000
_cell.length_b   1.000
_cell.length_c   1.000
_cell.angle_alpha   90.00
_cell.angle_beta   90.00
_cell.angle_gamma   90.00
#
_symmetry.space_group_name_H-M   'P 1'
#
loop_
_entity.id
_entity.type
_entity.pdbx_description
1 polymer ?
#
loop_
_entity_poly.entity_id
_entity_poly.type
_entity_poly.pdbx_seq_one_letter_code
_entity_poly.pdbx_strand_id
1 'polypeptide(L)' 'MRPFVEDALELFGPGRLMYGGDWPVSLLAGGYARCWEACLELLSPLSPGDRAAVLGAAAAGFYRIDPALLAAAHDAAA' A
#
# COMPACT_ATOMS: atom_id res chain seq x y z
N MET A 1 15.85 0.49 0.05
CA MET A 1 14.44 0.92 -0.17
C MET A 1 14.10 2.17 0.62
N ARG A 2 14.40 2.23 1.93
CA ARG A 2 14.05 3.35 2.82
C ARG A 2 14.19 4.77 2.24
N PRO A 3 15.37 5.23 1.74
CA PRO A 3 15.50 6.59 1.23
C PRO A 3 14.54 6.88 0.06
N PHE A 4 14.33 5.92 -0.85
CA PHE A 4 13.38 6.09 -1.96
C PHE A 4 11.92 6.19 -1.50
N VAL A 5 11.57 5.49 -0.42
CA VAL A 5 10.21 5.57 0.14
C VAL A 5 10.02 6.90 0.88
N GLU A 6 11.02 7.36 1.61
CA GLU A 6 11.02 8.66 2.28
C GLU A 6 10.94 9.80 1.27
N ASP A 7 11.76 9.78 0.22
CA ASP A 7 11.71 10.76 -0.87
C ASP A 7 10.35 10.75 -1.59
N ALA A 8 9.79 9.57 -1.86
CA ALA A 8 8.47 9.47 -2.48
C ALA A 8 7.37 10.05 -1.58
N LEU A 9 7.43 9.78 -0.27
CA LEU A 9 6.49 10.33 0.70
C LEU A 9 6.60 11.86 0.79
N GLU A 10 7.82 12.40 0.80
CA GLU A 10 8.04 13.85 0.81
C GLU A 10 7.54 14.53 -0.46
N LEU A 11 7.87 13.98 -1.64
CA LEU A 11 7.56 14.59 -2.93
C LEU A 11 6.09 14.48 -3.31
N PHE A 12 5.48 13.32 -3.08
CA PHE A 12 4.12 13.04 -3.55
C PHE A 12 3.07 13.13 -2.45
N GLY A 13 3.45 12.90 -1.20
CA GLY A 13 2.50 12.74 -0.10
C GLY A 13 1.76 11.39 -0.14
N PRO A 14 1.26 10.91 1.01
CA PRO A 14 0.66 9.57 1.14
C PRO A 14 -0.61 9.38 0.31
N GLY A 15 -1.35 10.46 0.02
CA GLY A 15 -2.56 10.41 -0.81
C GLY A 15 -2.31 10.14 -2.30
N ARG A 16 -1.05 10.09 -2.75
CA ARG A 16 -0.67 9.81 -4.15
C ARG A 16 0.28 8.61 -4.29
N LEU A 17 0.46 7.83 -3.22
CA LEU A 17 1.25 6.60 -3.24
C LEU A 17 0.34 5.40 -2.97
N MET A 18 0.69 4.24 -3.52
CA MET A 18 -0.04 3.00 -3.27
C MET A 18 0.92 1.80 -3.22
N TYR A 19 0.66 0.85 -2.34
CA TYR A 19 1.38 -0.43 -2.32
C TYR A 19 1.04 -1.26 -3.56
N GLY A 20 2.05 -1.90 -4.13
CA GLY A 20 1.92 -2.92 -5.17
C GLY A 20 2.99 -3.98 -4.99
N GLY A 21 2.59 -5.20 -4.62
CA GLY A 21 3.52 -6.29 -4.27
C GLY A 21 4.20 -6.99 -5.45
N ASP A 22 3.88 -6.59 -6.69
CA ASP A 22 4.48 -7.08 -7.94
C ASP A 22 4.56 -8.62 -8.05
N TRP A 23 3.58 -9.34 -7.51
CA TRP A 23 3.51 -10.79 -7.66
C TRP A 23 3.09 -11.14 -9.10
N PRO A 24 3.70 -12.15 -9.75
CA PRO A 24 4.66 -13.13 -9.22
C PRO A 24 6.15 -12.72 -9.34
N VAL A 25 6.47 -11.56 -9.90
CA VAL A 25 7.87 -11.11 -10.10
C VAL A 25 8.62 -11.00 -8.77
N SER A 26 7.94 -10.57 -7.70
CA SER A 26 8.50 -10.50 -6.34
C SER A 26 9.02 -11.83 -5.79
N LEU A 27 8.65 -12.98 -6.38
CA LEU A 27 9.25 -14.29 -6.03
C LEU A 27 10.77 -14.30 -6.22
N LEU A 28 11.31 -13.51 -7.16
CA LEU A 28 12.76 -13.35 -7.38
C LEU A 28 13.46 -12.62 -6.23
N ALA A 29 12.71 -11.88 -5.40
CA ALA A 29 13.21 -11.04 -4.31
C ALA A 29 12.75 -11.51 -2.92
N GLY A 30 12.29 -12.76 -2.78
CA GLY A 30 11.86 -13.34 -1.50
C GLY A 30 10.35 -13.40 -1.28
N GLY A 31 9.55 -13.09 -2.30
CA GLY A 31 8.11 -13.33 -2.36
C GLY A 31 7.25 -12.26 -1.68
N TYR A 32 5.94 -12.45 -1.79
CA TYR A 32 4.94 -11.45 -1.39
C TYR A 32 5.01 -11.08 0.09
N ALA A 33 5.16 -12.07 0.99
CA ALA A 33 5.22 -11.83 2.43
C ALA A 33 6.37 -10.88 2.80
N ARG A 34 7.57 -11.10 2.23
CA ARG A 34 8.73 -10.23 2.45
C ARG A 34 8.50 -8.81 1.92
N CYS A 35 7.91 -8.67 0.73
CA CYS A 35 7.56 -7.36 0.16
C CYS A 35 6.54 -6.62 1.05
N TRP A 36 5.53 -7.33 1.54
CA TRP A 36 4.51 -6.79 2.42
C TRP A 36 5.08 -6.32 3.75
N GLU A 37 5.87 -7.16 4.43
CA GLU A 37 6.50 -6.83 5.71
C GLU A 37 7.44 -5.63 5.59
N ALA A 38 8.27 -5.59 4.54
CA ALA A 38 9.15 -4.46 4.28
C ALA A 38 8.36 -3.17 4.05
N CYS A 39 7.24 -3.22 3.32
CA CYS A 39 6.36 -2.06 3.14
C CYS A 39 5.77 -1.59 4.47
N LEU A 40 5.24 -2.50 5.30
CA LEU A 40 4.68 -2.16 6.60
C LEU A 40 5.73 -1.54 7.54
N GLU A 41 6.95 -2.05 7.55
CA GLU A 41 8.05 -1.49 8.34
C GLU A 41 8.38 -0.05 7.89
N LEU A 42 8.50 0.17 6.58
CA LEU A 42 8.81 1.47 6.00
C LEU A 42 7.72 2.51 6.24
N LEU A 43 6.44 2.10 6.29
CA LEU A 43 5.30 2.97 6.56
C LEU A 43 4.95 3.08 8.05
N SER A 44 5.64 2.37 8.94
CA SER A 44 5.37 2.39 10.39
C SER A 44 5.46 3.78 11.04
N PRO A 45 6.30 4.73 10.58
CA PRO A 45 6.35 6.08 11.15
C PRO A 45 5.15 6.96 10.78
N LEU A 46 4.36 6.58 9.78
CA LEU A 46 3.21 7.35 9.32
C LEU A 46 2.04 7.28 10.32
N SER A 47 1.20 8.31 10.29
CA SER A 47 -0.08 8.26 11.00
C SER A 47 -0.94 7.09 10.49
N PRO A 48 -1.87 6.55 11.30
CA PRO A 48 -2.76 5.48 10.84
C PRO A 48 -3.53 5.84 9.56
N GLY A 49 -3.95 7.10 9.42
CA GLY A 49 -4.64 7.60 8.24
C GLY A 49 -3.75 7.63 6.99
N ASP A 50 -2.53 8.15 7.12
CA ASP A 50 -1.58 8.19 6.00
C ASP A 50 -1.15 6.80 5.57
N ARG A 51 -0.92 5.90 6.55
CA ARG A 51 -0.62 4.49 6.25
C ARG A 51 -1.79 3.82 5.53
N ALA A 52 -3.03 4.05 5.97
CA ALA A 52 -4.22 3.54 5.29
C ALA A 52 -4.38 4.12 3.87
N ALA A 53 -3.98 5.38 3.66
CA ALA A 53 -3.94 5.98 2.33
C ALA A 53 -3.02 5.19 1.39
N VAL A 54 -1.77 4.95 1.79
CA VAL A 54 -0.80 4.21 0.98
C VAL A 54 -1.19 2.73 0.81
N LEU A 55 -1.75 2.09 1.83
CA LEU A 55 -2.08 0.67 1.77
C LEU A 55 -3.38 0.36 1.00
N GLY A 56 -4.21 1.35 0.67
CA GLY A 56 -5.40 1.08 -0.14
C GLY A 56 -6.26 2.28 -0.51
N ALA A 57 -6.39 3.30 0.35
CA ALA A 57 -7.37 4.36 0.08
C ALA A 57 -7.00 5.22 -1.15
N ALA A 58 -5.70 5.47 -1.38
CA ALA A 58 -5.24 6.17 -2.58
C ALA A 58 -5.52 5.37 -3.86
N ALA A 59 -5.31 4.05 -3.84
CA ALA A 59 -5.63 3.16 -4.96
C ALA A 59 -7.15 3.12 -5.22
N ALA A 60 -7.96 3.00 -4.17
CA ALA A 60 -9.42 3.00 -4.29
C ALA A 60 -9.94 4.28 -4.96
N GLY A 61 -9.44 5.45 -4.56
CA GLY A 61 -9.76 6.73 -5.19
C GLY A 61 -9.28 6.84 -6.63
N PHE A 62 -8.03 6.47 -6.89
CA PHE A 62 -7.41 6.57 -8.23
C PHE A 62 -8.10 5.67 -9.26
N TYR A 63 -8.33 4.40 -8.91
CA TYR A 63 -8.99 3.44 -9.78
C TYR A 63 -10.53 3.54 -9.76
N ARG A 64 -11.09 4.42 -8.92
CA ARG A 64 -12.54 4.57 -8.72
C ARG A 64 -13.21 3.25 -8.36
N ILE A 65 -12.61 2.53 -7.42
CA ILE A 65 -13.17 1.28 -6.89
C ILE A 65 -14.49 1.62 -6.18
N ASP A 66 -15.55 0.89 -6.51
CA ASP A 66 -16.86 1.08 -5.89
C ASP A 66 -16.77 0.81 -4.38
N PRO A 67 -17.12 1.78 -3.51
CA PRO A 67 -17.10 1.61 -2.06
C PRO A 67 -17.94 0.42 -1.57
N ALA A 68 -19.07 0.12 -2.21
CA ALA A 68 -19.92 -1.01 -1.84
C ALA A 68 -19.25 -2.35 -2.15
N LEU A 69 -18.57 -2.46 -3.30
CA LEU A 69 -17.81 -3.66 -3.64
C LEU A 69 -16.58 -3.82 -2.75
N LEU A 70 -15.90 -2.72 -2.40
CA LEU A 70 -14.76 -2.75 -1.50
C LEU A 70 -15.17 -3.18 -0.09
N ALA A 71 -16.29 -2.66 0.43
CA ALA A 71 -16.84 -3.10 1.71
C ALA A 71 -17.18 -4.60 1.70
N ALA A 72 -17.88 -5.07 0.66
CA ALA A 72 -18.22 -6.48 0.52
C ALA A 72 -16.98 -7.39 0.45
N ALA A 73 -15.90 -6.94 -0.20
CA ALA A 73 -14.64 -7.68 -0.27
C ALA A 73 -13.93 -7.76 1.10
N HIS A 74 -13.97 -6.69 1.90
CA HIS A 74 -13.44 -6.73 3.27
C HIS A 74 -14.22 -7.69 4.16
N ASP A 75 -15.56 -7.67 4.09
CA ASP A 75 -16.42 -8.57 4.86
C ASP A 75 -16.18 -10.05 4.49
N ALA A 76 -15.92 -10.34 3.21
CA ALA A 76 -15.62 -11.69 2.75
C ALA A 76 -14.22 -12.20 3.14
N ALA A 77 -13.31 -11.31 3.50
CA ALA A 77 -11.92 -11.63 3.87
C ALA A 77 -11.71 -11.75 5.39
N ALA A 78 -12.71 -11.43 6.20
CA ALA A 78 -12.72 -11.53 7.66
C ALA A 78 -13.15 -12.92 8.14
#